data_AF-A0A963V9H4-F1
#
_entry.id   AF-A0A963V9H4-F1
#
_cell.length_a   1.000
_cell.length_b   1.000
_cell.length_c   1.000
_cell.angle_alpha   90.00
_cell.angle_beta   90.00
_cell.angle_gamma   90.00
#
_symmetry.space_group_name_H-M   'P 1'
#
loop_
_entity.id
_entity.type
_entity.pdbx_description
1 polymer ?
#
loop_
_entity_poly.entity_id
_entity_poly.type
_entity_poly.pdbx_seq_one_letter_code
_entity_poly.pdbx_strand_id
1 'polypeptide(L)'
;MADGLPPIEFDTAADGAPVVIVEETEARDLDGVLRLAPALASPDWLIAYAQVVNHLAQGARYDVIVDPEEFRTDYMAAYEAEDPNEPPAPGLIRLHNYGLPDFASIQPPHRDGAKLVFFAENITLGIPYRAEADASGGVSYEPVDMGG
;
A
#
# COMPACT_ATOMS: atom_id res chain seq x y z
N MET A 1 19.49 -4.54 22.56
CA MET A 1 18.09 -4.22 22.25
C MET A 1 18.17 -3.47 20.95
N ALA A 2 17.54 -3.94 19.88
CA ALA A 2 17.48 -3.13 18.67
C ALA A 2 16.78 -1.83 19.06
N ASP A 3 17.45 -0.69 18.86
CA ASP A 3 16.83 0.61 19.06
C ASP A 3 15.53 0.62 18.25
N GLY A 4 14.43 1.02 18.90
CA GLY A 4 13.11 1.03 18.27
C GLY A 4 13.13 1.82 16.97
N LEU A 5 12.14 1.57 16.10
CA LEU A 5 12.00 2.37 14.88
C LEU A 5 11.79 3.83 15.29
N PRO A 6 12.61 4.78 14.79
CA PRO A 6 12.35 6.21 15.03
C PRO A 6 10.98 6.59 14.43
N PRO A 7 10.38 7.71 14.87
CA PRO A 7 9.20 8.25 14.23
C PRO A 7 9.40 8.41 12.72
N ILE A 8 8.45 7.89 11.94
CA ILE A 8 8.41 8.00 10.47
C ILE A 8 7.11 8.70 10.10
N GLU A 9 7.21 9.74 9.29
CA GLU A 9 6.08 10.48 8.73
C GLU A 9 6.16 10.47 7.20
N PHE A 10 4.99 10.54 6.56
CA PHE A 10 4.85 10.58 5.11
C PHE A 10 4.37 11.97 4.69
N ASP A 11 5.11 12.62 3.80
CA ASP A 11 4.74 13.95 3.30
C ASP A 11 5.01 14.06 1.79
N THR A 12 4.66 15.20 1.21
CA THR A 12 4.91 15.56 -0.18
C THR A 12 5.75 16.83 -0.22
N ALA A 13 6.90 16.77 -0.88
CA ALA A 13 7.75 17.93 -1.07
C ALA A 13 7.07 19.00 -1.95
N ALA A 14 7.61 20.21 -1.95
CA ALA A 14 7.07 21.34 -2.71
C ALA A 14 6.97 21.11 -4.24
N ASP A 15 7.76 20.18 -4.78
CA ASP A 15 7.73 19.75 -6.18
C ASP A 15 6.66 18.67 -6.46
N GLY A 16 5.91 18.24 -5.45
CA GLY A 16 4.92 17.17 -5.53
C GLY A 16 5.50 15.77 -5.38
N ALA A 17 6.82 15.62 -5.14
CA ALA A 17 7.43 14.31 -4.95
C ALA A 17 7.15 13.77 -3.54
N PRO A 18 6.85 12.46 -3.39
CA PRO A 18 6.71 11.86 -2.08
C PRO A 18 8.04 11.88 -1.32
N VAL A 19 7.96 12.23 -0.04
CA VAL A 19 9.11 12.21 0.89
C VAL A 19 8.72 11.49 2.17
N VAL A 20 9.74 10.92 2.81
CA VAL A 20 9.62 10.28 4.12
C VAL A 20 10.45 11.09 5.11
N ILE A 21 9.84 11.50 6.21
CA ILE A 21 10.52 12.24 7.27
C ILE A 21 10.84 11.24 8.38
N VAL A 22 12.12 11.09 8.70
CA VAL A 22 12.58 10.28 9.83
C VAL A 22 13.05 11.24 10.91
N GLU A 23 12.34 11.25 12.05
CA GLU A 23 12.40 12.30 13.06
C GLU A 23 12.16 13.70 12.49
N GLU A 24 13.22 14.39 12.05
CA GLU A 24 13.16 15.74 11.48
C GLU A 24 13.91 15.83 10.14
N THR A 25 14.36 14.69 9.58
CA THR A 25 15.15 14.65 8.35
C THR A 25 14.39 14.01 7.21
N GLU A 26 14.26 14.73 6.10
CA GLU A 26 13.67 14.23 4.87
C GLU A 26 14.59 13.25 4.13
N ALA A 27 14.01 12.15 3.66
CA ALA A 27 14.57 11.24 2.68
C ALA A 27 13.62 11.11 1.49
N ARG A 28 14.20 11.07 0.28
CA ARG A 28 13.46 10.98 -0.99
C ARG A 28 13.57 9.62 -1.66
N ASP A 29 14.33 8.72 -1.08
CA ASP A 29 14.59 7.38 -1.57
C ASP A 29 14.77 6.40 -0.40
N LEU A 30 14.65 5.11 -0.70
CA LEU A 30 14.74 4.04 0.29
C LEU A 30 16.12 4.01 0.96
N ASP A 31 17.20 4.22 0.20
CA ASP A 31 18.56 4.26 0.75
C ASP A 31 18.74 5.40 1.77
N GLY A 32 18.13 6.56 1.52
CA GLY A 32 18.06 7.68 2.45
C GLY A 32 17.31 7.30 3.72
N VAL A 33 16.14 6.69 3.60
CA VAL A 33 15.35 6.24 4.76
C VAL A 33 16.12 5.22 5.57
N LEU A 34 16.73 4.20 4.94
CA LEU A 34 17.48 3.15 5.64
C LEU A 34 18.76 3.65 6.31
N ARG A 35 19.35 4.75 5.84
CA ARG A 35 20.45 5.42 6.56
C ARG A 35 19.97 6.13 7.83
N LEU A 36 18.78 6.71 7.80
CA LEU A 36 18.19 7.43 8.94
C LEU A 36 17.51 6.49 9.95
N ALA A 37 16.88 5.42 9.47
CA ALA A 37 16.19 4.39 10.25
C ALA A 37 16.67 2.98 9.88
N PRO A 38 17.90 2.57 10.24
CA PRO A 38 18.44 1.25 9.87
C PRO A 38 17.60 0.06 10.40
N ALA A 39 16.92 0.26 11.53
CA ALA A 39 16.03 -0.75 12.12
C ALA A 39 14.90 -1.16 11.16
N LEU A 40 14.47 -0.28 10.25
CA LEU A 40 13.41 -0.55 9.27
C LEU A 40 13.71 -1.78 8.41
N ALA A 41 14.98 -2.10 8.16
CA ALA A 41 15.38 -3.29 7.41
C ALA A 41 15.09 -4.62 8.15
N SER A 42 14.77 -4.59 9.45
CA SER A 42 14.43 -5.77 10.23
C SER A 42 13.09 -6.37 9.78
N PRO A 43 12.94 -7.71 9.79
CA PRO A 43 11.63 -8.36 9.56
C PRO A 43 10.55 -7.96 10.58
N ASP A 44 10.93 -7.38 11.72
CA ASP A 44 9.96 -6.90 12.72
C ASP A 44 9.15 -5.68 12.23
N TRP A 45 9.63 -4.98 11.20
CA TRP A 45 9.06 -3.72 10.71
C TRP A 45 8.53 -3.81 9.27
N LEU A 46 8.12 -5.00 8.81
CA LEU A 46 7.66 -5.20 7.42
C LEU A 46 6.48 -4.32 7.01
N ILE A 47 5.55 -4.03 7.93
CA ILE A 47 4.43 -3.12 7.67
C ILE A 47 4.94 -1.70 7.41
N ALA A 48 5.78 -1.17 8.32
CA ALA A 48 6.37 0.16 8.16
C ALA A 48 7.24 0.24 6.89
N TYR A 49 7.99 -0.82 6.58
CA TYR A 49 8.78 -0.90 5.35
C TYR A 49 7.87 -0.83 4.12
N ALA A 50 6.77 -1.59 4.09
CA ALA A 50 5.80 -1.58 3.00
C ALA A 50 5.21 -0.19 2.78
N GLN A 51 4.81 0.50 3.86
CA GLN A 51 4.28 1.86 3.80
C GLN A 51 5.31 2.85 3.24
N VAL A 52 6.57 2.76 3.68
CA VAL A 52 7.68 3.57 3.15
C VAL A 52 7.90 3.38 1.66
N VAL A 53 8.04 2.13 1.20
CA VAL A 53 8.30 1.89 -0.23
C VAL A 53 7.08 2.23 -1.09
N ASN A 54 5.87 1.98 -0.60
CA ASN A 54 4.65 2.35 -1.30
C ASN A 54 4.52 3.88 -1.45
N HIS A 55 4.75 4.63 -0.38
CA HIS A 55 4.70 6.09 -0.42
C HIS A 55 5.76 6.67 -1.35
N LEU A 56 7.01 6.21 -1.26
CA LEU A 56 8.08 6.67 -2.16
C LEU A 56 7.79 6.35 -3.63
N ALA A 57 7.10 5.24 -3.93
CA ALA A 57 6.78 4.83 -5.29
C ALA A 57 5.54 5.52 -5.88
N GLN A 58 4.48 5.70 -5.09
CA GLN A 58 3.16 6.11 -5.59
C GLN A 58 2.56 7.33 -4.86
N GLY A 59 3.22 7.83 -3.83
CA GLY A 59 2.66 8.82 -2.91
C GLY A 59 1.35 8.34 -2.31
N ALA A 60 0.39 9.26 -2.19
CA ALA A 60 -0.94 8.98 -1.62
C ALA A 60 -1.91 8.26 -2.58
N ARG A 61 -1.46 7.71 -3.72
CA ARG A 61 -2.38 7.04 -4.68
C ARG A 61 -2.81 5.65 -4.25
N TYR A 62 -1.99 5.01 -3.42
CA TYR A 62 -2.22 3.67 -2.91
C TYR A 62 -2.04 3.69 -1.41
N ASP A 63 -2.89 2.95 -0.69
CA ASP A 63 -2.71 2.73 0.74
C ASP A 63 -2.42 1.25 1.00
N VAL A 64 -1.49 0.96 1.91
CA VAL A 64 -1.07 -0.43 2.18
C VAL A 64 -2.16 -1.11 3.01
N ILE A 65 -2.61 -2.27 2.54
CA ILE A 65 -3.55 -3.11 3.28
C ILE A 65 -2.78 -3.81 4.41
N VAL A 66 -2.88 -3.24 5.62
CA VAL A 66 -2.19 -3.74 6.82
C VAL A 66 -2.94 -4.88 7.50
N ASP A 67 -4.27 -4.80 7.50
CA ASP A 67 -5.18 -5.83 8.01
C ASP A 67 -6.11 -6.29 6.87
N PRO A 68 -5.85 -7.47 6.27
CA PRO A 68 -6.67 -8.00 5.20
C PRO A 68 -8.13 -8.27 5.58
N GLU A 69 -8.42 -8.59 6.84
CA GLU A 69 -9.80 -8.87 7.29
C GLU A 69 -10.58 -7.57 7.50
N GLU A 70 -9.93 -6.51 7.99
CA GLU A 70 -10.50 -5.17 8.04
C GLU A 70 -10.82 -4.68 6.63
N PHE A 71 -9.84 -4.74 5.72
CA PHE A 71 -10.04 -4.36 4.31
C PHE A 71 -11.19 -5.14 3.67
N ARG A 72 -11.27 -6.45 3.88
CA ARG A 72 -12.37 -7.28 3.37
C ARG A 72 -13.72 -6.80 3.90
N THR A 73 -13.80 -6.49 5.18
CA THR A 73 -15.04 -6.05 5.83
C THR A 73 -15.50 -4.72 5.22
N ASP A 74 -14.59 -3.76 5.09
CA ASP A 74 -14.88 -2.44 4.53
C ASP A 74 -15.25 -2.52 3.04
N TYR A 75 -14.51 -3.32 2.26
CA TYR A 75 -14.81 -3.55 0.85
C TYR A 75 -16.21 -4.12 0.67
N MET A 76 -16.56 -5.16 1.44
CA MET A 76 -17.89 -5.77 1.35
C MET A 76 -19.00 -4.80 1.75
N ALA A 77 -18.79 -4.00 2.79
CA ALA A 77 -19.74 -2.97 3.21
C ALA A 77 -19.96 -1.92 2.10
N ALA A 78 -18.89 -1.47 1.45
CA ALA A 78 -18.98 -0.54 0.32
C ALA A 78 -19.67 -1.18 -0.90
N TYR A 79 -19.32 -2.43 -1.22
CA TYR A 79 -19.91 -3.19 -2.32
C TYR A 79 -21.41 -3.37 -2.14
N GLU A 80 -21.86 -3.81 -0.95
CA GLU A 80 -23.28 -4.04 -0.65
C GLU A 80 -24.12 -2.75 -0.57
N ALA A 81 -23.49 -1.61 -0.29
CA ALA A 81 -24.16 -0.31 -0.23
C ALA A 81 -24.50 0.26 -1.62
N GLU A 82 -23.86 -0.22 -2.69
CA GLU A 82 -24.15 0.20 -4.05
C GLU A 82 -25.46 -0.40 -4.58
N ASP A 83 -26.29 0.37 -5.29
CA ASP A 83 -27.51 -0.15 -5.92
C ASP A 83 -27.17 -1.05 -7.12
N PRO A 84 -27.46 -2.37 -7.07
CA PRO A 84 -27.12 -3.28 -8.17
C PRO A 84 -27.85 -2.95 -9.49
N ASN A 85 -28.93 -2.15 -9.43
CA ASN A 85 -29.71 -1.75 -10.61
C ASN A 85 -29.34 -0.36 -11.14
N GLU A 86 -28.45 0.37 -10.46
CA GLU A 86 -28.01 1.67 -10.95
C GLU A 86 -27.28 1.48 -12.29
N PRO A 87 -27.69 2.20 -13.36
CA PRO A 87 -27.08 2.04 -14.67
C PRO A 87 -25.63 2.57 -14.66
N PRO A 88 -24.68 1.90 -15.34
CA PRO A 88 -23.32 2.42 -15.48
C PRO A 88 -23.31 3.81 -16.11
N ALA A 89 -22.59 4.74 -15.48
CA ALA A 89 -22.44 6.12 -15.95
C ALA A 89 -20.95 6.51 -16.05
N PRO A 90 -20.55 7.28 -17.08
CA PRO A 90 -19.16 7.74 -17.21
C PRO A 90 -18.71 8.53 -15.97
N GLY A 91 -17.57 8.13 -15.39
CA GLY A 91 -16.98 8.79 -14.21
C GLY A 91 -17.52 8.29 -12.87
N LEU A 92 -18.50 7.38 -12.86
CA LEU A 92 -18.97 6.75 -11.63
C LEU A 92 -18.08 5.52 -11.31
N ILE A 93 -17.30 5.62 -10.24
CA ILE A 93 -16.49 4.52 -9.73
C ILE A 93 -17.40 3.65 -8.87
N ARG A 94 -17.54 2.38 -9.26
CA ARG A 94 -18.37 1.40 -8.56
C ARG A 94 -17.64 0.08 -8.46
N LEU A 95 -17.62 -0.51 -7.28
CA LEU A 95 -17.02 -1.81 -7.00
C LEU A 95 -17.74 -2.93 -7.77
N HIS A 96 -19.06 -2.83 -7.96
CA HIS A 96 -19.79 -3.78 -8.82
C HIS A 96 -19.29 -3.83 -10.27
N ASN A 97 -18.65 -2.78 -10.78
CA ASN A 97 -18.06 -2.79 -12.12
C ASN A 97 -16.78 -3.64 -12.20
N TYR A 98 -16.13 -3.91 -11.06
CA TYR A 98 -14.89 -4.67 -10.97
C TYR A 98 -15.11 -6.09 -10.43
N GLY A 99 -16.15 -6.33 -9.64
CA GLY A 99 -16.43 -7.62 -9.03
C GLY A 99 -15.85 -7.74 -7.62
N LEU A 100 -15.76 -8.96 -7.10
CA LEU A 100 -15.19 -9.23 -5.77
C LEU A 100 -13.72 -9.65 -5.91
N PRO A 101 -12.76 -9.07 -5.18
CA PRO A 101 -11.38 -9.53 -5.24
C PRO A 101 -11.24 -10.93 -4.63
N ASP A 102 -10.23 -11.69 -5.05
CA ASP A 102 -9.81 -12.90 -4.35
C ASP A 102 -9.19 -12.53 -2.99
N PHE A 103 -10.04 -12.31 -1.99
CA PHE A 103 -9.64 -11.95 -0.64
C PHE A 103 -8.69 -12.97 0.00
N ALA A 104 -8.75 -14.25 -0.40
CA ALA A 104 -7.87 -15.28 0.16
C ALA A 104 -6.41 -15.10 -0.28
N SER A 105 -6.18 -14.39 -1.39
CA SER A 105 -4.84 -14.04 -1.86
C SER A 105 -4.23 -12.85 -1.12
N ILE A 106 -5.06 -11.97 -0.52
CA ILE A 106 -4.62 -10.75 0.14
C ILE A 106 -4.05 -11.10 1.52
N GLN A 107 -2.77 -10.83 1.70
CA GLN A 107 -2.01 -11.20 2.91
C GLN A 107 -1.30 -9.99 3.49
N PRO A 108 -0.96 -10.00 4.79
CA PRO A 108 -0.11 -8.98 5.37
C PRO A 108 1.26 -8.91 4.66
N PRO A 109 1.96 -7.75 4.72
CA PRO A 109 3.28 -7.60 4.14
C PRO A 109 4.25 -8.70 4.62
N HIS A 110 4.91 -9.36 3.67
CA HIS A 110 5.84 -10.46 3.96
C HIS A 110 7.00 -10.48 2.97
N ARG A 111 8.08 -11.18 3.34
CA ARG A 111 9.21 -11.40 2.44
C ARG A 111 9.00 -12.68 1.63
N ASP A 112 9.17 -12.57 0.32
CA ASP A 112 9.32 -13.71 -0.59
C ASP A 112 10.71 -13.65 -1.22
N GLY A 113 11.64 -14.44 -0.68
CA GLY A 113 13.05 -14.37 -1.01
C GLY A 113 13.65 -12.98 -0.74
N ALA A 114 14.13 -12.33 -1.80
CA ALA A 114 14.71 -10.99 -1.72
C ALA A 114 13.67 -9.86 -1.83
N LYS A 115 12.42 -10.18 -2.20
CA LYS A 115 11.37 -9.19 -2.43
C LYS A 115 10.53 -9.00 -1.18
N LEU A 116 10.01 -7.79 -1.01
CA LEU A 116 8.88 -7.54 -0.14
C LEU A 116 7.60 -7.65 -0.98
N VAL A 117 6.66 -8.47 -0.56
CA VAL A 117 5.33 -8.60 -1.15
C VAL A 117 4.34 -7.96 -0.17
N PHE A 118 3.50 -7.08 -0.67
CA PHE A 118 2.41 -6.47 0.09
C PHE A 118 1.21 -6.22 -0.82
N PHE A 119 0.07 -5.91 -0.22
CA PHE A 119 -1.12 -5.51 -0.96
C PHE A 119 -1.44 -4.06 -0.65
N ALA A 120 -1.94 -3.35 -1.64
CA ALA A 120 -2.31 -1.96 -1.50
C ALA A 120 -3.62 -1.68 -2.23
N GLU A 121 -4.49 -0.90 -1.60
CA GLU A 121 -5.71 -0.39 -2.21
C GLU A 121 -5.41 0.83 -3.06
N ASN A 122 -5.93 0.88 -4.28
CA ASN A 122 -5.97 2.13 -5.03
C ASN A 122 -7.07 3.02 -4.45
N ILE A 123 -6.69 4.11 -3.78
CA ILE A 123 -7.64 4.96 -3.02
C ILE A 123 -8.71 5.64 -3.90
N THR A 124 -8.46 5.75 -5.21
CA THR A 124 -9.43 6.32 -6.15
C THR A 124 -10.45 5.28 -6.57
N LEU A 125 -9.99 4.06 -6.87
CA LEU A 125 -10.85 2.99 -7.42
C LEU A 125 -11.48 2.10 -6.35
N GLY A 126 -10.91 2.06 -5.15
CA GLY A 126 -11.31 1.18 -4.06
C GLY A 126 -10.95 -0.29 -4.28
N ILE A 127 -10.05 -0.61 -5.23
CA ILE A 127 -9.71 -2.00 -5.59
C ILE A 127 -8.27 -2.35 -5.18
N PRO A 128 -8.02 -3.61 -4.77
CA PRO A 128 -6.70 -4.03 -4.30
C PRO A 128 -5.76 -4.38 -5.46
N TYR A 129 -4.48 -4.10 -5.22
CA TYR A 129 -3.34 -4.47 -6.06
C TYR A 129 -2.33 -5.24 -5.24
N ARG A 130 -1.71 -6.25 -5.86
CA ARG A 130 -0.52 -6.91 -5.33
C ARG A 130 0.70 -6.11 -5.74
N ALA A 131 1.52 -5.75 -4.76
CA ALA A 131 2.75 -5.00 -4.95
C ALA A 131 3.97 -5.86 -4.60
N GLU A 132 5.00 -5.78 -5.44
CA GLU A 132 6.31 -6.37 -5.18
C GLU A 132 7.36 -5.27 -5.18
N ALA A 133 8.07 -5.12 -4.06
CA ALA A 133 9.21 -4.20 -3.94
C ALA A 133 10.53 -4.97 -3.97
N ASP A 134 11.45 -4.50 -4.81
CA ASP A 134 12.83 -4.97 -4.85
C ASP A 134 13.73 -4.29 -3.80
N ALA A 135 15.00 -4.71 -3.73
CA ALA A 135 15.96 -4.19 -2.77
C ALA A 135 16.35 -2.72 -3.00
N SER A 136 16.14 -2.19 -4.21
CA SER A 136 16.34 -0.77 -4.53
C SER A 136 15.11 0.11 -4.26
N GLY A 137 14.00 -0.50 -3.80
CA GLY A 137 12.74 0.20 -3.57
C GLY A 137 11.90 0.41 -4.84
N GLY A 138 12.25 -0.25 -5.95
CA GLY A 138 11.39 -0.30 -7.13
C GLY A 138 10.17 -1.16 -6.84
N VAL A 139 8.97 -0.64 -7.10
CA VAL A 139 7.71 -1.34 -6.82
C VAL A 139 6.91 -1.57 -8.10
N SER A 140 6.55 -2.82 -8.36
CA SER A 140 5.60 -3.20 -9.41
C SER A 140 4.24 -3.51 -8.80
N TYR A 141 3.17 -3.08 -9.47
CA TYR A 141 1.78 -3.28 -9.03
C TYR A 141 1.00 -4.06 -10.08
N GLU A 142 0.34 -5.12 -9.66
CA GLU A 142 -0.55 -5.94 -10.48
C GLU A 142 -1.94 -5.97 -9.83
N PRO A 143 -3.04 -5.79 -10.58
CA PRO A 143 -4.38 -5.95 -10.02
C PRO A 143 -4.53 -7.33 -9.37
N VAL A 144 -5.19 -7.39 -8.22
CA VAL A 144 -5.62 -8.68 -7.66
C VAL A 144 -6.67 -9.29 -8.58
N ASP A 145 -6.68 -10.62 -8.68
CA ASP A 145 -7.71 -11.32 -9.43
C ASP A 145 -9.10 -10.98 -8.89
N MET A 146 -10.00 -10.59 -9.80
CA MET A 146 -11.37 -10.24 -9.47
C MET A 146 -12.32 -11.35 -9.94
N GLY A 147 -13.12 -11.88 -9.02
CA GLY A 147 -14.24 -12.79 -9.30
C GLY A 147 -15.46 -12.02 -9.82
N GLY A 148 -16.09 -12.56 -10.86
CA GLY A 148 -17.34 -12.07 -11.45
C GLY A 148 -18.53 -12.96 -11.14
#